data_AF-A0A536F9U2-F1
#
_entry.id   AF-A0A536F9U2-F1
#
_cell.length_a   1.000
_cell.length_b   1.000
_cell.length_c   1.000
_cell.angle_alpha   90.00
_cell.angle_beta   90.00
_cell.angle_gamma   90.00
#
_symmetry.space_group_name_H-M   'P 1'
#
loop_
_entity.id
_entity.type
_entity.pdbx_description
1 polymer ?
#
loop_
_entity_poly.entity_id
_entity_poly.type
_entity_poly.pdbx_seq_one_letter_code
_entity_poly.pdbx_strand_id
1 'polypeptide(L)' 'GVRPAMLARIPVAPGNSDLCFEWRGPISEAVAHLTRHGVEIEAGPIIRGGAKGAGTSVYFRDPDGSLLEFISYV' A
#
# COMPACT_ATOMS: atom_id res chain seq x y z
N GLY A 1 25.66 9.62 -6.76
CA GLY A 1 24.21 9.31 -6.62
C GLY A 1 23.66 8.96 -7.98
N VAL A 2 22.78 7.97 -8.06
CA VAL A 2 22.13 7.58 -9.32
C VAL A 2 21.13 8.68 -9.68
N ARG A 3 21.13 9.12 -10.95
CA ARG A 3 20.09 10.04 -11.45
C ARG A 3 18.82 9.22 -11.68
N PRO A 4 17.68 9.56 -11.05
CA PRO A 4 16.43 8.88 -11.35
C PRO A 4 16.09 9.10 -12.83
N ALA A 5 15.80 8.00 -13.52
CA ALA A 5 15.42 7.98 -14.93
C ALA A 5 14.30 6.94 -15.11
N MET A 6 13.42 7.16 -16.08
CA MET A 6 12.39 6.17 -16.43
C MET A 6 13.05 5.02 -17.19
N LEU A 7 13.19 3.86 -16.53
CA LEU A 7 13.85 2.68 -17.10
C LEU A 7 12.87 1.59 -17.53
N ALA A 8 11.69 1.52 -16.92
CA ALA A 8 10.68 0.52 -17.27
C ALA A 8 10.07 0.83 -18.65
N ARG A 9 10.37 0.00 -19.64
CA ARG A 9 9.85 0.12 -21.01
C ARG A 9 8.56 -0.68 -21.23
N ILE A 10 8.42 -1.79 -20.51
CA ILE A 10 7.26 -2.68 -20.63
C ILE A 10 6.41 -2.47 -19.37
N PRO A 11 5.12 -2.10 -19.50
CA PRO A 11 4.23 -2.02 -18.35
C PRO A 11 4.13 -3.37 -17.64
N VAL A 12 4.02 -3.32 -16.32
CA VAL A 12 3.69 -4.50 -15.52
C VAL A 12 2.29 -4.98 -15.92
N ALA A 13 2.10 -6.29 -16.02
CA ALA A 13 0.77 -6.85 -16.29
C ALA A 13 -0.20 -6.50 -15.14
N PRO A 14 -1.50 -6.30 -15.40
CA PRO A 14 -2.50 -6.08 -14.35
C PRO A 14 -2.37 -7.11 -13.22
N GLY A 15 -2.40 -6.64 -11.98
CA GLY A 15 -2.34 -7.48 -10.78
C GLY A 15 -0.95 -7.95 -10.37
N ASN A 16 0.09 -7.62 -11.14
CA ASN A 16 1.44 -8.14 -10.91
C ASN A 16 2.35 -7.15 -10.14
N SER A 17 1.74 -6.19 -9.42
CA SER A 17 2.46 -5.27 -8.52
C SER A 17 2.07 -5.53 -7.07
N ASP A 18 3.05 -5.44 -6.18
CA ASP A 18 2.90 -5.43 -4.72
C ASP A 18 3.60 -4.18 -4.19
N LEU A 19 2.83 -3.20 -3.73
CA LEU A 19 3.30 -1.85 -3.43
C LEU A 19 2.89 -1.41 -2.03
N CYS A 20 3.87 -0.92 -1.26
CA CYS A 20 3.66 -0.39 0.07
C CYS A 20 3.76 1.14 0.08
N PHE A 21 2.70 1.81 0.56
CA PHE A 21 2.64 3.25 0.75
C PHE A 21 2.52 3.59 2.23
N GLU A 22 3.32 4.54 2.68
CA GLU A 22 3.22 5.05 4.05
C GLU A 22 2.01 5.97 4.19
N TRP A 23 1.11 5.64 5.13
CA TRP A 23 0.04 6.51 5.59
C TRP A 23 0.55 7.38 6.75
N ARG A 24 0.35 8.70 6.64
CA ARG A 24 0.91 9.66 7.60
C ARG A 24 0.20 9.69 8.96
N GLY A 25 -1.05 9.26 9.02
CA GLY A 25 -1.88 9.22 10.23
C GLY A 25 -1.97 7.83 10.85
N PRO A 26 -2.76 7.64 11.92
CA PRO A 26 -3.03 6.32 12.48
C PRO A 26 -3.70 5.42 11.43
N ILE A 27 -3.47 4.11 11.53
CA ILE A 27 -3.99 3.15 10.55
C ILE A 27 -5.52 3.14 10.45
N SER A 28 -6.22 3.55 11.52
CA SER A 28 -7.68 3.69 11.54
C SER A 28 -8.19 4.75 10.56
N GLU A 29 -7.42 5.82 10.29
CA GLU A 29 -7.77 6.81 9.28
C GLU A 29 -7.64 6.26 7.86
N ALA A 30 -6.65 5.40 7.61
CA ALA A 30 -6.52 4.69 6.34
C ALA A 30 -7.71 3.73 6.12
N VAL A 31 -8.10 2.98 7.15
CA VAL A 31 -9.30 2.12 7.12
C VAL A 31 -10.57 2.92 6.84
N ALA A 32 -10.75 4.05 7.52
CA ALA A 32 -11.89 4.93 7.30
C ALA A 32 -11.90 5.52 5.88
N HIS A 33 -10.73 5.88 5.36
CA HIS A 33 -10.57 6.37 3.99
C HIS A 33 -10.99 5.31 2.96
N LEU A 34 -10.51 4.07 3.10
CA LEU A 34 -10.87 2.97 2.19
C LEU A 34 -12.37 2.66 2.26
N THR A 35 -12.92 2.52 3.47
CA THR A 35 -14.35 2.27 3.69
C THR A 35 -15.22 3.35 3.08
N ARG A 36 -14.86 4.64 3.24
CA ARG A 36 -15.60 5.77 2.66
C ARG A 36 -15.68 5.71 1.13
N HIS A 37 -14.69 5.13 0.48
CA HIS A 37 -14.64 4.99 -0.98
C HIS A 37 -15.13 3.62 -1.47
N GLY A 38 -15.65 2.78 -0.56
CA GLY A 38 -16.13 1.44 -0.92
C GLY A 38 -15.02 0.48 -1.35
N VAL A 39 -13.78 0.72 -0.90
CA VAL A 39 -12.65 -0.18 -1.18
C VAL A 39 -12.64 -1.28 -0.12
N GLU A 40 -12.68 -2.53 -0.59
CA GLU A 40 -12.60 -3.70 0.28
C GLU A 40 -11.19 -3.85 0.84
N ILE A 41 -11.10 -4.09 2.16
CA ILE A 41 -9.86 -4.43 2.83
C ILE A 41 -9.71 -5.95 2.78
N GLU A 42 -8.69 -6.43 2.08
CA GLU A 42 -8.37 -7.85 1.92
C GLU A 42 -7.74 -8.42 3.20
N ALA A 43 -6.92 -7.63 3.91
CA ALA A 43 -6.33 -8.04 5.19
C ALA A 43 -5.92 -6.85 6.08
N GLY A 44 -5.84 -7.09 7.39
CA GLY A 44 -5.44 -6.12 8.41
C GLY A 44 -6.62 -5.47 9.15
N PRO A 45 -6.37 -4.58 10.12
CA PRO A 45 -5.05 -4.08 10.52
C PRO A 45 -4.16 -5.14 11.18
N ILE A 46 -2.89 -5.22 10.78
CA ILE A 46 -1.92 -6.19 11.33
C ILE A 46 -0.52 -5.58 11.42
N ILE A 47 0.27 -5.96 12.44
CA ILE A 47 1.65 -5.49 12.59
C ILE A 47 2.56 -6.16 11.55
N ARG A 48 3.34 -5.36 10.83
CA ARG A 48 4.29 -5.79 9.79
C ARG A 48 5.60 -5.00 9.89
N GLY A 49 6.67 -5.58 9.35
CA GLY A 49 7.94 -4.87 9.19
C GLY A 49 7.93 -4.07 7.89
N GLY A 50 8.23 -2.77 7.97
CA GLY A 50 8.42 -1.89 6.83
C GLY A 50 9.75 -1.14 6.91
N ALA A 51 9.96 -0.21 5.97
CA ALA A 51 11.22 0.54 5.82
C ALA A 51 11.66 1.32 7.07
N LYS A 52 10.73 1.66 7.99
CA LYS A 52 11.03 2.38 9.25
C LYS A 52 10.92 1.50 10.51
N GLY A 53 10.81 0.18 10.36
CA GLY A 53 10.62 -0.76 11.48
C GLY A 53 9.22 -1.35 11.51
N ALA A 54 8.71 -1.69 12.69
CA ALA A 54 7.36 -2.22 12.83
C ALA A 54 6.31 -1.12 12.61
N GLY A 55 5.32 -1.39 11.78
CA GLY A 55 4.15 -0.54 11.55
C GLY A 55 2.88 -1.39 11.49
N THR A 56 1.72 -0.73 11.49
CA THR A 56 0.43 -1.41 11.29
C THR A 56 -0.01 -1.24 9.85
N SER A 57 -0.33 -2.35 9.19
CA SER A 57 -0.66 -2.41 7.77
C SER A 57 -2.09 -2.85 7.51
N VAL A 58 -2.66 -2.33 6.42
CA VAL A 58 -3.88 -2.85 5.76
C VAL A 58 -3.61 -3.09 4.29
N TYR A 59 -4.22 -4.13 3.74
CA TYR A 59 -4.03 -4.59 2.37
C TYR A 59 -5.34 -4.52 1.59
N PHE A 60 -5.27 -4.13 0.33
CA PHE A 60 -6.41 -3.98 -0.57
C PHE A 60 -5.97 -4.08 -2.04
N ARG A 61 -6.93 -4.15 -2.96
CA ARG A 61 -6.68 -4.24 -4.41
C ARG A 61 -7.02 -2.94 -5.11
N ASP A 62 -6.23 -2.58 -6.11
CA ASP A 62 -6.65 -1.62 -7.13
C ASP A 62 -7.54 -2.29 -8.21
N PRO A 63 -8.15 -1.53 -9.14
CA PRO A 63 -8.98 -2.11 -10.20
C PRO A 63 -8.27 -3.08 -11.14
N ASP A 64 -6.95 -3.00 -11.25
CA ASP A 64 -6.13 -3.92 -12.05
C ASP A 64 -5.74 -5.18 -11.26
N GLY A 65 -6.05 -5.23 -9.96
CA GLY A 65 -5.78 -6.34 -9.05
C GLY A 65 -4.43 -6.27 -8.35
N SER A 66 -3.68 -5.16 -8.45
CA SER A 66 -2.40 -5.00 -7.76
C SER A 66 -2.61 -5.05 -6.26
N LEU A 67 -1.71 -5.71 -5.53
CA LEU A 67 -1.76 -5.70 -4.07
C LEU A 67 -1.18 -4.38 -3.58
N LEU A 68 -2.02 -3.60 -2.91
CA LEU A 68 -1.64 -2.34 -2.29
C LEU A 68 -1.65 -2.49 -0.78
N GLU A 69 -0.63 -1.93 -0.13
CA GLU A 69 -0.50 -1.85 1.31
C GLU A 69 -0.47 -0.38 1.73
N PHE A 70 -1.29 -0.03 2.72
CA PHE A 70 -1.06 1.14 3.54
C PHE A 70 -0.43 0.71 4.86
N ILE A 71 0.73 1.26 5.18
CA ILE A 71 1.41 1.08 6.47
C ILE A 71 1.46 2.39 7.24
N SER A 72 1.16 2.34 8.53
CA SER A 72 1.33 3.47 9.46
C SER A 72 2.34 3.10 10.55
N TYR A 73 3.20 4.06 10.90
CA TYR A 73 4.21 3.93 11.96
C TYR A 73 3.87 4.74 13.22
N VAL A 74 2.65 5.26 13.31
CA VAL A 74 2.18 6.12 14.42
C VAL A 74 1.01 5.51 15.17
#